data_AF-A0A0Q4KXM5-F1
#
_entry.id   AF-A0A0Q4KXM5-F1
#
_cell.length_a   1.000
_cell.length_b   1.000
_cell.length_c   1.000
_cell.angle_alpha   90.00
_cell.angle_beta   90.00
_cell.angle_gamma   90.00
#
_symmetry.space_group_name_H-M   'P 1'
#
loop_
_entity.id
_entity.type
_entity.pdbx_description
1 polymer ?
#
loop_
_entity_poly.entity_id
_entity_poly.type
_entity_poly.pdbx_seq_one_letter_code
_entity_poly.pdbx_strand_id
1 'polypeptide(L)'
;MIVLRPATTGVRPGYWFVPHAYGFGATPATVMGWVATALYLIAIGVAVRTMPTDGARMALGAGITTGYLFVIAIKTDGGLGWRWGGK
;
A
#
# COMPACT_ATOMS: atom_id res chain seq x y z
N MET A 1 13.62 22.21 29.78
CA MET A 1 12.85 22.23 28.51
C MET A 1 13.06 20.90 27.81
N ILE A 2 12.18 19.93 28.03
CA ILE A 2 12.28 18.60 27.41
C ILE A 2 11.65 18.72 26.02
N VAL A 3 12.47 18.71 24.98
CA VAL A 3 12.00 18.51 23.61
C VAL A 3 11.65 17.03 23.49
N LEU A 4 10.39 16.69 23.74
CA LEU A 4 9.84 15.40 23.32
C LEU A 4 9.91 15.38 21.80
N ARG A 5 10.98 14.80 21.24
CA ARG A 5 10.92 14.37 19.85
C ARG A 5 9.89 13.25 19.82
N PRO A 6 8.77 13.38 19.09
CA PRO A 6 7.97 12.19 18.82
C PRO A 6 8.94 11.18 18.22
N ALA A 7 8.93 9.94 18.72
CA ALA A 7 9.64 8.86 18.07
C ALA A 7 8.96 8.68 16.70
N THR A 8 9.38 9.45 15.70
CA THR A 8 9.10 9.12 14.32
C THR A 8 9.96 7.90 14.05
N THR A 9 9.39 6.72 14.30
CA THR A 9 9.76 5.48 13.62
C THR A 9 9.48 5.71 12.13
N GLY A 10 10.34 6.50 11.50
CA GLY A 10 10.12 7.09 10.20
C GLY A 10 10.50 6.10 9.11
N VAL A 11 9.55 5.84 8.23
CA VAL A 11 9.83 5.25 6.92
C VAL A 11 10.97 6.02 6.25
N ARG A 12 11.94 5.32 5.62
CA ARG A 12 13.04 6.00 4.92
C ARG A 12 12.49 7.00 3.88
N PRO A 13 13.15 8.17 3.68
CA PRO A 13 12.70 9.15 2.71
C PRO A 13 12.45 8.52 1.33
N GLY A 14 11.30 8.83 0.74
CA GLY A 14 10.90 8.33 -0.58
C GLY A 14 10.06 7.04 -0.59
N TYR A 15 10.00 6.33 0.54
CA TYR A 15 9.10 5.18 0.74
C TYR A 15 7.81 5.60 1.42
N TRP A 16 6.73 4.87 1.13
CA TRP A 16 5.37 5.21 1.58
C TRP A 16 4.78 4.15 2.52
N PHE A 17 5.28 2.93 2.43
CA PHE A 17 4.79 1.76 3.17
C PHE A 17 5.91 1.14 4.01
N VAL A 18 5.52 0.52 5.13
CA VAL A 18 6.39 -0.25 6.02
C VAL A 18 6.02 -1.73 5.89
N PRO A 19 6.98 -2.64 5.71
CA PRO A 19 6.69 -4.06 5.65
C PRO A 19 6.18 -4.56 7.01
N HIS A 20 5.30 -5.55 7.00
CA HIS A 20 4.87 -6.18 8.24
C HIS A 20 6.05 -6.88 8.93
N ALA A 21 6.11 -6.80 10.27
CA ALA A 21 7.13 -7.48 11.06
C ALA A 21 7.05 -9.01 10.94
N TYR A 22 5.84 -9.53 10.74
CA TYR A 22 5.55 -10.94 10.56
C TYR A 22 4.67 -11.15 9.32
N GLY A 23 4.95 -12.21 8.57
CA GLY A 23 4.20 -12.61 7.38
C GLY A 23 4.56 -11.83 6.12
N PHE A 24 3.61 -11.75 5.19
CA PHE A 24 3.76 -11.03 3.92
C PHE A 24 2.81 -9.83 3.88
N GLY A 25 3.34 -8.65 3.56
CA GLY A 25 2.53 -7.45 3.38
C GLY A 25 3.25 -6.18 3.79
N ALA A 26 2.57 -5.05 3.58
CA ALA A 26 3.02 -3.74 3.97
C ALA A 26 1.84 -2.85 4.40
N THR A 27 2.09 -1.96 5.36
CA THR A 27 1.11 -1.00 5.88
C THR A 27 1.48 0.41 5.42
N PRO A 28 0.52 1.25 4.99
CA PRO A 28 0.78 2.65 4.73
C PRO A 28 1.19 3.35 6.04
N ALA A 29 2.37 3.96 6.05
CA ALA A 29 2.90 4.67 7.21
C ALA A 29 3.17 6.15 6.91
N THR A 30 2.79 6.61 5.73
CA THR A 30 2.87 8.01 5.29
C THR A 30 1.53 8.47 4.73
N VAL A 31 1.33 9.79 4.67
CA VAL A 31 0.15 10.38 4.01
C VAL A 31 0.03 9.91 2.56
N MET A 32 1.15 9.85 1.81
CA MET A 32 1.16 9.37 0.43
C MET A 32 0.76 7.90 0.32
N GLY A 33 1.18 7.06 1.28
CA GLY A 33 0.72 5.67 1.36
C GLY A 33 -0.80 5.57 1.56
N TRP A 34 -1.36 6.38 2.45
CA TRP A 34 -2.81 6.43 2.66
C TRP A 34 -3.57 7.00 1.46
N VAL A 35 -3.04 8.02 0.78
CA VAL A 35 -3.61 8.55 -0.46
C VAL A 35 -3.63 7.48 -1.55
N ALA A 36 -2.53 6.74 -1.73
CA ALA A 36 -2.46 5.65 -2.70
C ALA A 36 -3.51 4.56 -2.38
N THR A 37 -3.65 4.18 -1.12
CA THR A 37 -4.68 3.22 -0.67
C THR A 37 -6.09 3.74 -0.92
N ALA A 38 -6.37 5.01 -0.61
CA ALA A 38 -7.68 5.61 -0.86
C ALA A 38 -8.02 5.66 -2.36
N LEU A 39 -7.06 6.05 -3.21
CA LEU A 39 -7.22 6.04 -4.65
C LEU A 39 -7.50 4.63 -5.19
N TYR A 40 -6.81 3.61 -4.67
CA TYR A 40 -7.07 2.22 -5.02
C TYR A 40 -8.52 1.81 -4.69
N LEU A 41 -8.97 2.10 -3.46
CA LEU A 41 -10.34 1.76 -3.03
C LEU A 41 -11.40 2.48 -3.87
N ILE A 42 -11.18 3.75 -4.20
CA ILE A 42 -12.07 4.52 -5.09
C ILE A 42 -12.08 3.90 -6.48
N ALA A 43 -10.91 3.56 -7.05
CA ALA A 43 -10.81 2.97 -8.38
C ALA A 43 -11.55 1.63 -8.48
N ILE A 44 -11.40 0.75 -7.47
CA ILE A 44 -12.17 -0.50 -7.39
C ILE A 44 -13.67 -0.22 -7.26
N GLY A 45 -14.06 0.70 -6.38
CA GLY A 45 -15.46 1.07 -6.19
C GLY A 45 -16.11 1.59 -7.47
N VAL A 46 -15.40 2.43 -8.23
CA VAL A 46 -15.85 2.91 -9.55
C VAL A 46 -15.94 1.76 -10.54
N ALA A 47 -14.91 0.92 -10.66
CA ALA A 47 -14.89 -0.20 -11.61
C ALA A 47 -16.05 -1.19 -11.37
N VAL A 48 -16.36 -1.51 -10.12
CA VAL A 48 -17.48 -2.39 -9.76
C VAL A 48 -18.82 -1.78 -10.15
N ARG A 49 -18.99 -0.46 -10.03
CA ARG A 49 -20.27 0.21 -10.33
C ARG A 49 -20.49 0.54 -11.80
N THR A 50 -19.45 0.77 -12.58
CA THR A 50 -19.58 1.28 -13.95
C THR A 50 -19.45 0.22 -15.03
N MET A 51 -18.77 -0.90 -14.74
CA MET A 51 -18.53 -1.93 -15.76
C MET A 51 -19.78 -2.81 -15.97
N PRO A 52 -20.18 -3.06 -17.23
CA PRO A 52 -21.47 -3.70 -17.55
C PRO A 52 -21.46 -5.23 -17.41
N THR A 53 -20.30 -5.87 -17.56
CA THR A 53 -20.17 -7.34 -17.52
C THR A 53 -19.21 -7.79 -16.42
N ASP A 54 -19.43 -8.99 -15.90
CA ASP A 54 -18.58 -9.55 -14.85
C ASP A 54 -17.15 -9.80 -15.33
N GLY A 55 -16.98 -10.21 -16.60
CA GLY A 55 -15.67 -10.36 -17.23
C GLY A 55 -14.89 -9.04 -17.28
N ALA A 56 -15.54 -7.94 -17.70
CA ALA A 56 -14.90 -6.63 -17.74
C ALA A 56 -14.57 -6.10 -16.34
N ARG A 57 -15.48 -6.31 -15.37
CA ARG A 57 -15.25 -5.98 -13.94
C ARG A 57 -14.01 -6.70 -13.40
N MET A 58 -13.92 -8.01 -13.63
CA MET A 58 -12.78 -8.80 -13.17
C MET A 58 -11.48 -8.40 -13.85
N ALA A 59 -11.48 -8.21 -15.17
CA ALA A 59 -10.29 -7.80 -15.91
C ALA A 59 -9.76 -6.44 -15.45
N LEU A 60 -10.65 -5.43 -15.35
CA LEU A 60 -10.26 -4.09 -14.90
C LEU A 60 -9.84 -4.08 -13.43
N GLY A 61 -10.60 -4.78 -12.57
CA GLY A 61 -10.28 -4.92 -11.15
C GLY A 61 -8.90 -5.55 -10.95
N ALA A 62 -8.61 -6.65 -11.65
CA ALA A 62 -7.31 -7.30 -11.60
C ALA A 62 -6.19 -6.36 -12.09
N GLY A 63 -6.42 -5.57 -13.14
CA GLY A 63 -5.46 -4.57 -13.62
C GLY A 63 -5.19 -3.48 -12.58
N ILE A 64 -6.23 -2.92 -11.96
CA ILE A 64 -6.12 -1.91 -10.90
C ILE A 64 -5.36 -2.47 -9.69
N THR A 65 -5.73 -3.67 -9.23
CA THR A 65 -5.05 -4.34 -8.12
C THR A 65 -3.59 -4.62 -8.44
N THR A 66 -3.28 -5.08 -9.66
CA THR A 66 -1.89 -5.30 -10.11
C THR A 66 -1.08 -4.01 -10.08
N GLY A 67 -1.65 -2.91 -10.57
CA GLY A 67 -1.01 -1.59 -10.52
C GLY A 67 -0.76 -1.12 -9.09
N TYR A 68 -1.72 -1.32 -8.18
CA TYR A 68 -1.55 -1.00 -6.76
C TYR A 68 -0.48 -1.86 -6.08
N LEU A 69 -0.46 -3.17 -6.36
CA LEU A 69 0.58 -4.08 -5.86
C LEU A 69 1.97 -3.68 -6.37
N PHE A 70 2.09 -3.22 -7.62
CA PHE A 70 3.33 -2.69 -8.16
C PHE A 70 3.80 -1.43 -7.41
N VAL A 71 2.88 -0.50 -7.11
CA VAL A 71 3.18 0.67 -6.28
C VAL A 71 3.66 0.25 -4.89
N ILE A 72 3.00 -0.70 -4.24
CA ILE A 72 3.44 -1.24 -2.94
C ILE A 72 4.85 -1.83 -3.08
N ALA A 73 5.12 -2.64 -4.11
CA ALA A 73 6.41 -3.30 -4.29
C ALA A 73 7.58 -2.30 -4.38
N ILE A 74 7.41 -1.20 -5.10
CA ILE A 74 8.47 -0.19 -5.28
C ILE A 74 8.51 0.87 -4.17
N LYS A 75 7.43 1.04 -3.40
CA LYS A 75 7.31 2.05 -2.32
C LYS A 75 7.33 1.48 -0.91
N THR A 76 7.53 0.17 -0.74
CA THR A 76 7.74 -0.47 0.57
C THR A 76 9.21 -0.43 0.96
N ASP A 77 9.49 0.14 2.13
CA ASP A 77 10.85 0.22 2.67
C ASP A 77 11.39 -1.19 2.94
N GLY A 78 12.51 -1.56 2.32
CA GLY A 78 13.08 -2.92 2.43
C GLY A 78 12.30 -3.99 1.65
N GLY A 79 11.40 -3.60 0.76
CA GLY A 79 10.72 -4.48 -0.21
C GLY A 79 9.67 -5.42 0.36
N LEU A 80 8.88 -6.00 -0.54
CA LEU A 80 7.92 -7.05 -0.23
C LEU A 80 8.62 -8.40 -0.07
N GLY A 81 8.33 -9.09 1.01
CA GLY A 81 8.89 -10.40 1.30
C GLY A 81 8.29 -10.98 2.57
N TRP A 82 8.30 -12.30 2.67
CA TRP A 82 7.90 -12.99 3.88
C TRP A 82 8.90 -12.70 5.00
N ARG A 83 8.42 -12.28 6.17
CA ARG A 83 9.22 -11.97 7.35
C ARG A 83 8.80 -12.85 8.53
N TRP A 84 9.77 -13.41 9.25
CA TRP A 84 9.54 -14.26 10.42
C TRP A 84 9.64 -13.51 11.76
N GLY A 85 9.75 -12.17 11.73
CA GLY A 85 10.05 -11.37 12.92
C GLY A 85 11.55 -11.38 13.22
N GLY A 86 12.23 -10.32 12.80
CA GLY A 86 13.65 -10.12 13.01
C GLY A 86 14.02 -8.79 12.40
N LYS A 87 14.33 -7.83 13.27
CA LYS A 87 14.64 -6.40 13.06
C LYS A 87 14.59 -5.89 11.61
#